data_AF-A0A0G1A8D0-F1
#
_entry.id   AF-A0A0G1A8D0-F1
#
_cell.length_a   1.000
_cell.length_b   1.000
_cell.length_c   1.000
_cell.angle_alpha   90.00
_cell.angle_beta   90.00
_cell.angle_gamma   90.00
#
_symmetry.space_group_name_H-M   'P 1'
#
loop_
_entity.id
_entity.type
_entity.pdbx_description
1 polymer ?
#
loop_
_entity_poly.entity_id
_entity_poly.type
_entity_poly.pdbx_seq_one_letter_code
_entity_poly.pdbx_strand_id
1 'polypeptide(L)'
;MIFEQKKMDADTIQTRLFEIMPMLARALILNDKLYQDKKDPYRQAFALNPDDPRMHETNWHEWGVITHSKKIDNARGYTGQFIGPVFSPAGMRLGAELVGHFNKWELCLVIAPALHDLGKFTRREFQGMKPDGIRPNFRFKGHEIASGEIVLKMKHFLTGFGLTYEQVEYLARVCALHFKLGEVRTTAKGLSNGFSFDFVDSEEARVMLEAVIQESPDMADEIGAFFVVDSLAKTSVSTAAWAKSTKELEELKPRILGHLRDNNLSVEIYTPAAMSLAVEMALARRYFEVLNGLK
;
A
#
# COMPACT_ATOMS: atom_id res chain seq x y z
N MET A 1 6.82 -21.58 36.43
CA MET A 1 7.82 -20.76 35.70
C MET A 1 7.10 -20.05 34.58
N ILE A 2 6.98 -18.73 34.66
CA ILE A 2 6.54 -17.92 33.52
C ILE A 2 7.83 -17.70 32.71
N PHE A 3 7.96 -18.35 31.55
CA PHE A 3 9.02 -17.99 30.63
C PHE A 3 8.72 -16.57 30.15
N GLU A 4 9.55 -15.61 30.54
CA GLU A 4 9.52 -14.27 29.96
C GLU A 4 9.81 -14.44 28.46
N GLN A 5 8.75 -14.37 27.66
CA GLN A 5 8.88 -14.41 26.21
C GLN A 5 9.61 -13.14 25.82
N LYS A 6 10.88 -13.27 25.38
CA LYS A 6 11.70 -12.13 24.97
C LYS A 6 10.93 -11.35 23.90
N LYS A 7 10.56 -10.11 24.22
CA LYS A 7 9.87 -9.22 23.28
C LYS A 7 10.76 -9.04 22.06
N MET A 8 10.19 -9.26 20.88
CA MET A 8 10.86 -9.01 19.61
C MET A 8 10.75 -7.52 19.30
N ASP A 9 11.79 -6.92 18.71
CA ASP A 9 11.67 -5.57 18.13
C ASP A 9 10.87 -5.61 16.81
N ALA A 10 10.43 -4.44 16.34
CA ALA A 10 9.53 -4.32 15.19
C ALA A 10 10.14 -4.88 13.90
N ASP A 11 11.45 -4.64 13.66
CA ASP A 11 12.16 -5.13 12.48
C ASP A 11 12.31 -6.66 12.47
N THR A 12 12.54 -7.25 13.64
CA THR A 12 12.56 -8.72 13.81
C THR A 12 11.18 -9.31 13.53
N ILE A 13 10.10 -8.68 14.00
CA ILE A 13 8.73 -9.11 13.70
C ILE A 13 8.49 -9.03 12.18
N GLN A 14 8.78 -7.88 11.56
CA GLN A 14 8.59 -7.68 10.13
C GLN A 14 9.36 -8.71 9.29
N THR A 15 10.64 -8.94 9.61
CA THR A 15 11.49 -9.91 8.92
C THR A 15 10.86 -11.30 8.96
N ARG A 16 10.46 -11.77 10.14
CA ARG A 16 9.83 -13.08 10.30
C ARG A 16 8.46 -13.17 9.64
N LEU A 17 7.66 -12.09 9.64
CA LEU A 17 6.41 -12.04 8.89
C LEU A 17 6.66 -12.20 7.38
N PHE A 18 7.72 -11.61 6.84
CA PHE A 18 8.07 -11.79 5.44
C PHE A 18 8.60 -13.19 5.10
N GLU A 19 9.31 -13.85 6.03
CA GLU A 19 9.77 -15.24 5.86
C GLU A 19 8.59 -16.21 5.72
N ILE A 20 7.53 -16.02 6.50
CA ILE A 20 6.35 -16.88 6.47
C ILE A 20 5.33 -16.47 5.39
N MET A 21 5.45 -15.27 4.82
CA MET A 21 4.44 -14.68 3.94
C MET A 21 4.04 -15.58 2.75
N PRO A 22 4.98 -16.24 2.04
CA PRO A 22 4.61 -17.14 0.94
C PRO A 22 3.72 -18.30 1.40
N MET A 23 3.98 -18.86 2.59
CA MET A 23 3.16 -19.93 3.17
C MET A 23 1.78 -19.40 3.59
N LEU A 24 1.73 -18.23 4.23
CA LEU A 24 0.48 -17.58 4.62
C LEU A 24 -0.39 -17.25 3.40
N ALA A 25 0.20 -16.63 2.38
CA ALA A 25 -0.48 -16.30 1.12
C ALA A 25 -1.03 -17.55 0.45
N ARG A 26 -0.24 -18.63 0.35
CA ARG A 26 -0.71 -19.92 -0.16
C ARG A 26 -1.90 -20.47 0.64
N ALA A 27 -1.85 -20.41 1.97
CA ALA A 27 -2.94 -20.86 2.81
C ALA A 27 -4.21 -20.02 2.61
N LEU A 28 -4.08 -18.69 2.48
CA LEU A 28 -5.19 -17.79 2.19
C LEU A 28 -5.83 -18.10 0.83
N ILE A 29 -5.02 -18.24 -0.22
CA ILE A 29 -5.49 -18.57 -1.58
C ILE A 29 -6.21 -19.93 -1.60
N LEU A 30 -5.70 -20.95 -0.92
CA LEU A 30 -6.28 -22.30 -0.90
C LEU A 30 -7.50 -22.45 0.00
N ASN A 31 -7.65 -21.58 1.00
CA ASN A 31 -8.81 -21.58 1.91
C ASN A 31 -9.90 -20.60 1.51
N ASP A 32 -9.64 -19.72 0.53
CA ASP A 32 -10.65 -18.81 0.01
C ASP A 32 -11.85 -19.58 -0.57
N LYS A 33 -13.04 -19.26 -0.06
CA LYS A 33 -14.31 -19.88 -0.45
C LYS A 33 -14.85 -19.32 -1.77
N LEU A 34 -14.36 -18.17 -2.24
CA LEU A 34 -14.81 -17.56 -3.50
C LEU A 34 -14.42 -18.40 -4.72
N TYR A 35 -13.31 -19.13 -4.64
CA TYR A 35 -12.97 -20.16 -5.62
C TYR A 35 -13.59 -21.49 -5.21
N GLN A 36 -14.84 -21.72 -5.62
CA GLN A 36 -15.55 -22.98 -5.33
C GLN A 36 -14.91 -24.18 -6.04
N ASP A 37 -14.24 -23.97 -7.18
CA ASP A 37 -13.49 -25.02 -7.85
C ASP A 37 -12.04 -25.09 -7.35
N LYS A 38 -11.76 -26.10 -6.54
CA LYS A 38 -10.38 -26.41 -6.08
C LYS A 38 -9.46 -26.85 -7.22
N LYS A 39 -10.01 -27.19 -8.39
CA LYS A 39 -9.28 -27.63 -9.58
C LYS A 39 -8.95 -26.50 -10.54
N ASP A 40 -9.32 -25.25 -10.24
CA ASP A 40 -8.93 -24.10 -11.06
C ASP A 40 -7.41 -24.05 -11.24
N PRO A 41 -6.88 -24.28 -12.46
CA PRO A 41 -5.44 -24.28 -12.73
C PRO A 41 -4.80 -22.93 -12.40
N TYR A 42 -5.54 -21.83 -12.55
CA TYR A 42 -5.05 -20.51 -12.22
C TYR A 42 -4.85 -20.34 -10.72
N ARG A 43 -5.84 -20.76 -9.91
CA ARG A 43 -5.72 -20.76 -8.45
C ARG A 43 -4.53 -21.59 -7.98
N GLN A 44 -4.32 -22.76 -8.57
CA GLN A 44 -3.17 -23.62 -8.24
C GLN A 44 -1.85 -22.95 -8.60
N ALA A 45 -1.76 -22.32 -9.78
CA ALA A 45 -0.57 -21.58 -10.18
C ALA A 45 -0.30 -20.38 -9.26
N PHE A 46 -1.34 -19.65 -8.85
CA PHE A 46 -1.21 -18.54 -7.92
C PHE A 46 -0.80 -19.01 -6.51
N ALA A 47 -1.39 -20.09 -6.01
CA ALA A 47 -1.00 -20.67 -4.72
C ALA A 47 0.44 -21.21 -4.73
N LEU A 48 0.92 -21.67 -5.89
CA LEU A 48 2.30 -22.14 -6.06
C LEU A 48 3.30 -20.97 -6.10
N ASN A 49 2.92 -19.85 -6.71
CA ASN A 49 3.75 -18.65 -6.81
C ASN A 49 2.95 -17.38 -6.43
N PRO A 50 2.68 -17.14 -5.13
CA PRO A 50 1.81 -16.04 -4.67
C PRO A 50 2.39 -14.65 -4.93
N ASP A 51 3.69 -14.56 -5.22
CA ASP A 51 4.38 -13.30 -5.51
C ASP A 51 4.67 -13.09 -7.00
N ASP A 52 4.12 -13.93 -7.88
CA ASP A 52 4.27 -13.74 -9.33
C ASP A 52 3.53 -12.49 -9.79
N PRO A 53 4.20 -11.46 -10.35
CA PRO A 53 3.52 -10.26 -10.85
C PRO A 53 2.41 -10.57 -11.86
N ARG A 54 2.54 -11.66 -12.64
CA ARG A 54 1.55 -12.09 -13.64
C ARG A 54 0.25 -12.59 -13.01
N MET A 55 0.30 -13.02 -11.75
CA MET A 55 -0.88 -13.41 -10.98
C MET A 55 -1.61 -12.19 -10.38
N HIS A 56 -1.03 -11.00 -10.53
CA HIS A 56 -1.56 -9.73 -10.06
C HIS A 56 -1.87 -8.83 -11.26
N GLU A 57 -2.58 -7.73 -11.02
CA GLU A 57 -2.82 -6.70 -12.04
C GLU A 57 -1.49 -6.03 -12.43
N THR A 58 -0.75 -6.61 -13.38
CA THR A 58 0.59 -6.15 -13.87
C THR A 58 0.65 -4.70 -14.34
N ASN A 59 -0.48 -4.01 -14.42
CA ASN A 59 -0.57 -2.66 -14.93
C ASN A 59 -0.34 -1.63 -13.80
N TRP A 60 -0.44 -2.02 -12.51
CA TRP A 60 -0.47 -1.09 -11.37
C TRP A 60 0.82 -1.04 -10.54
N HIS A 61 1.65 -2.08 -10.59
CA HIS A 61 2.91 -2.15 -9.84
C HIS A 61 3.88 -3.12 -10.53
N GLU A 62 5.17 -2.84 -10.36
CA GLU A 62 6.29 -3.62 -10.91
C GLU A 62 6.40 -5.02 -10.29
N TRP A 63 5.85 -5.18 -9.09
CA TRP A 63 6.09 -6.30 -8.19
C TRP A 63 4.85 -7.16 -7.98
N GLY A 64 5.05 -8.40 -7.53
CA GLY A 64 4.02 -9.14 -6.81
C GLY A 64 3.76 -8.55 -5.42
N VAL A 65 2.69 -8.99 -4.76
CA VAL A 65 2.22 -8.43 -3.48
C VAL A 65 3.26 -8.49 -2.37
N ILE A 66 4.00 -9.60 -2.25
CA ILE A 66 5.00 -9.79 -1.18
C ILE A 66 6.23 -8.92 -1.48
N THR A 67 6.71 -8.91 -2.73
CA THR A 67 7.83 -8.06 -3.12
C THR A 67 7.48 -6.58 -2.97
N HIS A 68 6.28 -6.15 -3.37
CA HIS A 68 5.79 -4.78 -3.16
C HIS A 68 5.83 -4.41 -1.67
N SER A 69 5.27 -5.26 -0.81
CA SER A 69 5.27 -5.06 0.64
C SER A 69 6.67 -4.91 1.22
N LYS A 70 7.67 -5.64 0.69
CA LYS A 70 9.08 -5.47 1.08
C LYS A 70 9.69 -4.16 0.59
N LYS A 71 9.26 -3.63 -0.56
CA LYS A 71 9.76 -2.36 -1.10
C LYS A 71 9.32 -1.14 -0.28
N ILE A 72 8.26 -1.28 0.53
CA ILE A 72 7.84 -0.26 1.49
C ILE A 72 8.95 0.06 2.51
N ASP A 73 9.75 -0.93 2.91
CA ASP A 73 10.86 -0.71 3.85
C ASP A 73 11.91 0.25 3.26
N ASN A 74 12.27 0.06 2.00
CA ASN A 74 13.14 0.99 1.29
C ASN A 74 12.50 2.39 1.20
N ALA A 75 11.20 2.44 0.88
CA ALA A 75 10.45 3.68 0.74
C ALA A 75 10.42 4.53 2.01
N ARG A 76 10.33 3.89 3.17
CA ARG A 76 10.35 4.55 4.48
C ARG A 76 11.58 5.44 4.66
N GLY A 77 12.75 4.97 4.21
CA GLY A 77 14.04 5.65 4.37
C GLY A 77 14.16 7.00 3.65
N TYR A 78 13.26 7.31 2.72
CA TYR A 78 13.30 8.55 1.95
C TYR A 78 11.98 9.33 1.92
N THR A 79 11.00 8.97 2.75
CA THR A 79 9.74 9.72 2.92
C THR A 79 9.97 11.22 3.17
N GLY A 80 10.92 11.56 4.03
CA GLY A 80 11.29 12.94 4.35
C GLY A 80 11.78 13.75 3.14
N GLN A 81 12.27 13.11 2.09
CA GLN A 81 12.75 13.81 0.88
C GLN A 81 11.59 14.34 0.03
N PHE A 82 10.44 13.66 0.04
CA PHE A 82 9.30 13.99 -0.82
C PHE A 82 8.29 14.92 -0.14
N ILE A 83 8.09 14.74 1.16
CA ILE A 83 7.04 15.45 1.92
C ILE A 83 7.54 16.00 3.28
N GLY A 84 8.85 15.95 3.53
CA GLY A 84 9.47 16.22 4.85
C GLY A 84 8.87 17.35 5.67
N PRO A 85 8.78 18.60 5.17
CA PRO A 85 8.28 19.72 5.97
C PRO A 85 6.84 19.53 6.48
N VAL A 86 5.94 19.03 5.63
CA VAL A 86 4.52 18.82 5.98
C VAL A 86 4.28 17.50 6.71
N PHE A 87 5.15 16.52 6.49
CA PHE A 87 5.11 15.21 7.14
C PHE A 87 5.72 15.20 8.54
N SER A 88 6.69 16.08 8.82
CA SER A 88 7.45 16.05 10.07
C SER A 88 6.55 16.08 11.32
N PRO A 89 5.47 16.89 11.39
CA PRO A 89 4.53 16.83 12.52
C PRO A 89 3.89 15.44 12.69
N ALA A 90 3.44 14.82 11.60
CA ALA A 90 2.84 13.48 11.62
C ALA A 90 3.86 12.42 12.03
N GLY A 91 5.08 12.46 11.47
CA GLY A 91 6.16 11.55 11.85
C GLY A 91 6.53 11.65 13.34
N MET A 92 6.57 12.87 13.89
CA MET A 92 6.80 13.07 15.33
C MET A 92 5.67 12.50 16.18
N ARG A 93 4.39 12.69 15.80
CA ARG A 93 3.24 12.12 16.51
C ARG A 93 3.26 10.59 16.48
N LEU A 94 3.46 9.99 15.30
CA LEU A 94 3.57 8.55 15.14
C LEU A 94 4.73 7.95 15.96
N GLY A 95 5.87 8.65 16.06
CA GLY A 95 7.01 8.20 16.86
C GLY A 95 6.83 8.36 18.38
N ALA A 96 5.98 9.28 18.83
CA ALA A 96 5.78 9.59 20.24
C ALA A 96 4.62 8.80 20.88
N GLU A 97 3.57 8.52 20.11
CA GLU A 97 2.38 7.81 20.60
C GLU A 97 2.59 6.30 20.66
N LEU A 98 2.31 5.71 21.83
CA LEU A 98 2.43 4.27 22.05
C LEU A 98 1.09 3.56 21.87
N VAL A 99 1.16 2.34 21.34
CA VAL A 99 0.09 1.33 21.41
C VAL A 99 0.72 0.09 22.03
N GLY A 100 0.41 -0.17 23.30
CA GLY A 100 1.15 -1.15 24.10
C GLY A 100 2.60 -0.74 24.30
N HIS A 101 3.54 -1.53 23.76
CA HIS A 101 4.99 -1.31 23.91
C HIS A 101 5.70 -0.88 22.63
N PHE A 102 4.97 -0.72 21.52
CA PHE A 102 5.47 -0.16 20.27
C PHE A 102 4.90 1.24 20.10
N ASN A 103 5.64 2.12 19.45
CA ASN A 103 5.06 3.35 18.96
C ASN A 103 4.23 3.11 17.68
N LYS A 104 3.37 4.07 17.34
CA LYS A 104 2.54 4.01 16.14
C LYS A 104 3.37 3.93 14.86
N TRP A 105 4.54 4.58 14.81
CA TRP A 105 5.46 4.49 13.67
C TRP A 105 5.92 3.05 13.40
N GLU A 106 6.31 2.31 14.44
CA GLU A 106 6.74 0.93 14.35
C GLU A 106 5.60 0.03 13.87
N LEU A 107 4.41 0.17 14.45
CA LEU A 107 3.26 -0.62 14.00
C LEU A 107 2.84 -0.26 12.57
N CYS A 108 2.73 1.02 12.25
CA CYS A 108 2.22 1.52 10.97
C CYS A 108 3.20 1.35 9.81
N LEU A 109 4.49 1.67 10.00
CA LEU A 109 5.47 1.73 8.92
C LEU A 109 6.54 0.63 8.97
N VAL A 110 6.58 -0.19 10.03
CA VAL A 110 7.47 -1.38 10.10
C VAL A 110 6.65 -2.66 9.98
N ILE A 111 5.64 -2.87 10.83
CA ILE A 111 4.95 -4.16 10.89
C ILE A 111 3.79 -4.25 9.88
N ALA A 112 2.91 -3.25 9.82
CA ALA A 112 1.75 -3.25 8.93
C ALA A 112 2.07 -3.44 7.43
N PRO A 113 3.21 -2.99 6.87
CA PRO A 113 3.59 -3.29 5.48
C PRO A 113 3.56 -4.77 5.14
N ALA A 114 3.94 -5.67 6.05
CA ALA A 114 3.84 -7.11 5.80
C ALA A 114 2.39 -7.62 5.74
N LEU A 115 1.42 -6.88 6.26
CA LEU A 115 0.05 -7.33 6.49
C LEU A 115 -1.00 -6.59 5.64
N HIS A 116 -0.69 -5.38 5.15
CA HIS A 116 -1.67 -4.45 4.57
C HIS A 116 -2.43 -5.00 3.36
N ASP A 117 -1.80 -5.90 2.60
CA ASP A 117 -2.29 -6.41 1.33
C ASP A 117 -2.76 -7.88 1.39
N LEU A 118 -2.86 -8.47 2.59
CA LEU A 118 -3.27 -9.88 2.75
C LEU A 118 -4.63 -10.19 2.09
N GLY A 119 -5.52 -9.21 2.02
CA GLY A 119 -6.81 -9.32 1.35
C GLY A 119 -6.71 -9.60 -0.15
N LYS A 120 -5.62 -9.21 -0.84
CA LYS A 120 -5.43 -9.52 -2.28
C LYS A 120 -5.33 -11.02 -2.54
N PHE A 121 -4.97 -11.81 -1.51
CA PHE A 121 -4.95 -13.27 -1.57
C PHE A 121 -6.33 -13.93 -1.41
N THR A 122 -7.37 -13.17 -1.02
CA THR A 122 -8.71 -13.70 -0.71
C THR A 122 -9.87 -12.95 -1.37
N ARG A 123 -9.68 -11.74 -1.88
CA ARG A 123 -10.72 -10.94 -2.54
C ARG A 123 -10.32 -10.67 -3.98
N ARG A 124 -10.90 -11.43 -4.90
CA ARG A 124 -10.63 -11.33 -6.33
C ARG A 124 -11.94 -11.41 -7.11
N GLU A 125 -12.20 -10.40 -7.92
CA GLU A 125 -13.34 -10.37 -8.83
C GLU A 125 -12.84 -10.56 -10.25
N PHE A 126 -13.26 -11.64 -10.91
CA PHE A 126 -12.91 -11.88 -12.33
C PHE A 126 -13.60 -10.83 -13.21
N GLN A 127 -12.84 -10.17 -14.06
CA GLN A 127 -13.30 -9.10 -14.98
C GLN A 127 -13.22 -9.53 -16.45
N GLY A 128 -12.99 -10.82 -16.73
CA GLY A 128 -12.74 -11.33 -18.08
C GLY A 128 -11.27 -11.63 -18.33
N MET A 129 -10.91 -11.86 -19.59
CA MET A 129 -9.51 -12.07 -20.00
C MET A 129 -8.86 -10.74 -20.36
N LYS A 130 -7.54 -10.63 -20.17
CA LYS A 130 -6.74 -9.55 -20.73
C LYS A 130 -6.78 -9.60 -22.27
N PRO A 131 -6.42 -8.50 -22.98
CA PRO A 131 -6.41 -8.47 -24.45
C PRO A 131 -5.54 -9.56 -25.10
N ASP A 132 -4.56 -10.10 -24.38
CA ASP A 132 -3.72 -11.22 -24.84
C ASP A 132 -4.47 -12.57 -24.90
N GLY A 133 -5.65 -12.68 -24.31
CA GLY A 133 -6.45 -13.92 -24.24
C GLY A 133 -5.84 -15.02 -23.38
N ILE A 134 -4.68 -14.77 -22.74
CA ILE A 134 -3.92 -15.76 -21.98
C ILE A 134 -4.11 -15.54 -20.48
N ARG A 135 -4.12 -14.28 -20.04
CA ARG A 135 -4.15 -13.94 -18.62
C ARG A 135 -5.55 -13.48 -18.20
N PRO A 136 -6.08 -13.95 -17.06
CA PRO A 136 -7.29 -13.38 -16.49
C PRO A 136 -7.05 -11.96 -15.99
N ASN A 137 -8.07 -11.13 -16.11
CA ASN A 137 -8.14 -9.81 -15.53
C ASN A 137 -8.93 -9.90 -14.22
N PHE A 138 -8.35 -9.42 -13.13
CA PHE A 138 -9.00 -9.40 -11.82
C PHE A 138 -9.13 -7.98 -11.32
N ARG A 139 -10.02 -7.77 -10.35
CA ARG A 139 -10.05 -6.62 -9.46
C ARG A 139 -9.95 -7.09 -8.02
N PHE A 140 -9.27 -6.30 -7.20
CA PHE A 140 -9.11 -6.54 -5.76
C PHE A 140 -10.00 -5.60 -4.95
N LYS A 141 -11.28 -5.46 -5.34
CA LYS A 141 -12.20 -4.53 -4.66
C LYS A 141 -12.42 -4.98 -3.21
N GLY A 142 -12.20 -4.06 -2.26
CA GLY A 142 -12.39 -4.31 -0.82
C GLY A 142 -11.33 -5.23 -0.20
N HIS A 143 -10.15 -5.37 -0.85
CA HIS A 143 -9.05 -6.12 -0.28
C HIS A 143 -8.53 -5.50 1.02
N GLU A 144 -8.66 -4.19 1.19
CA GLU A 144 -8.23 -3.44 2.36
C GLU A 144 -8.99 -3.88 3.60
N ILE A 145 -10.33 -3.86 3.54
CA ILE A 145 -11.20 -4.36 4.60
C ILE A 145 -10.90 -5.83 4.89
N ALA A 146 -10.72 -6.64 3.85
CA ALA A 146 -10.37 -8.05 4.01
C ALA A 146 -9.00 -8.26 4.67
N SER A 147 -8.00 -7.41 4.38
CA SER A 147 -6.70 -7.44 5.08
C SER A 147 -6.89 -7.20 6.57
N GLY A 148 -7.67 -6.17 6.95
CA GLY A 148 -7.99 -5.90 8.36
C GLY A 148 -8.67 -7.10 9.04
N GLU A 149 -9.68 -7.70 8.39
CA GLU A 149 -10.34 -8.90 8.91
C GLU A 149 -9.40 -10.10 9.06
N ILE A 150 -8.48 -10.31 8.12
CA ILE A 150 -7.49 -11.38 8.18
C ILE A 150 -6.54 -11.14 9.36
N VAL A 151 -6.04 -9.91 9.54
CA VAL A 151 -5.18 -9.56 10.67
C VAL A 151 -5.87 -9.84 12.01
N LEU A 152 -7.14 -9.49 12.16
CA LEU A 152 -7.93 -9.81 13.36
C LEU A 152 -8.10 -11.32 13.56
N LYS A 153 -8.35 -12.10 12.50
CA LYS A 153 -8.42 -13.58 12.57
C LYS A 153 -7.07 -14.21 12.93
N MET A 154 -5.97 -13.53 12.61
CA MET A 154 -4.61 -13.94 12.94
C MET A 154 -4.16 -13.51 14.34
N LYS A 155 -5.04 -12.96 15.19
CA LYS A 155 -4.70 -12.45 16.52
C LYS A 155 -3.83 -13.39 17.35
N HIS A 156 -4.21 -14.66 17.49
CA HIS A 156 -3.41 -15.65 18.24
C HIS A 156 -2.04 -15.91 17.61
N PHE A 157 -1.98 -15.94 16.28
CA PHE A 157 -0.72 -16.10 15.56
C PHE A 157 0.23 -14.92 15.80
N LEU A 158 -0.30 -13.69 15.70
CA LEU A 158 0.44 -12.45 15.90
C LEU A 158 0.88 -12.25 17.35
N THR A 159 0.11 -12.72 18.35
CA THR A 159 0.59 -12.74 19.74
C THR A 159 1.82 -13.63 19.96
N GLY A 160 2.08 -14.61 19.08
CA GLY A 160 3.31 -15.39 19.09
C GLY A 160 4.58 -14.56 18.81
N PHE A 161 4.42 -13.38 18.22
CA PHE A 161 5.49 -12.39 18.00
C PHE A 161 5.64 -11.39 19.17
N GLY A 162 4.85 -11.54 20.23
CA GLY A 162 4.85 -10.63 21.37
C GLY A 162 3.91 -9.43 21.21
N LEU A 163 3.12 -9.36 20.14
CA LEU A 163 2.11 -8.31 19.96
C LEU A 163 0.96 -8.49 20.96
N THR A 164 0.43 -7.39 21.49
CA THR A 164 -0.79 -7.39 22.30
C THR A 164 -2.03 -7.42 21.41
N TYR A 165 -3.18 -7.74 22.00
CA TYR A 165 -4.46 -7.70 21.28
C TYR A 165 -4.81 -6.31 20.74
N GLU A 166 -4.52 -5.27 21.51
CA GLU A 166 -4.68 -3.87 21.11
C GLU A 166 -3.78 -3.50 19.92
N GLN A 167 -2.51 -3.97 19.92
CA GLN A 167 -1.59 -3.76 18.80
C GLN A 167 -2.07 -4.47 17.53
N VAL A 168 -2.63 -5.68 17.65
CA VAL A 168 -3.23 -6.39 16.51
C VAL A 168 -4.45 -5.64 15.96
N GLU A 169 -5.30 -5.11 16.85
CA GLU A 169 -6.47 -4.31 16.45
C GLU A 169 -6.04 -3.01 15.75
N TYR A 170 -5.01 -2.34 16.27
CA TYR A 170 -4.41 -1.18 15.60
C TYR A 170 -3.87 -1.53 14.21
N LEU A 171 -3.08 -2.61 14.08
CA LEU A 171 -2.55 -3.08 12.79
C LEU A 171 -3.68 -3.39 11.81
N ALA A 172 -4.76 -4.04 12.27
CA ALA A 172 -5.92 -4.33 11.44
C ALA A 172 -6.58 -3.06 10.89
N ARG A 173 -6.67 -1.99 11.71
CA ARG A 173 -7.19 -0.69 11.28
C ARG A 173 -6.28 -0.02 10.25
N VAL A 174 -4.97 -0.03 10.46
CA VAL A 174 -4.00 0.47 9.46
C VAL A 174 -4.20 -0.26 8.13
N CYS A 175 -4.26 -1.60 8.15
CA CYS A 175 -4.48 -2.41 6.96
C CYS A 175 -5.82 -2.12 6.26
N ALA A 176 -6.88 -1.87 7.02
CA ALA A 176 -8.20 -1.55 6.48
C ALA A 176 -8.30 -0.15 5.85
N LEU A 177 -7.45 0.78 6.28
CA LEU A 177 -7.49 2.19 5.88
C LEU A 177 -6.37 2.60 4.90
N HIS A 178 -5.42 1.70 4.60
CA HIS A 178 -4.21 2.05 3.86
C HIS A 178 -4.45 2.61 2.44
N PHE A 179 -5.61 2.34 1.84
CA PHE A 179 -5.97 2.82 0.49
C PHE A 179 -6.92 4.03 0.49
N LYS A 180 -7.21 4.66 1.63
CA LYS A 180 -8.18 5.78 1.70
C LYS A 180 -7.86 6.94 0.74
N LEU A 181 -6.59 7.31 0.59
CA LEU A 181 -6.18 8.30 -0.43
C LEU A 181 -6.18 7.74 -1.86
N GLY A 182 -6.08 6.42 -2.01
CA GLY A 182 -6.33 5.73 -3.28
C GLY A 182 -7.79 5.77 -3.74
N GLU A 183 -8.75 5.89 -2.82
CA GLU A 183 -10.17 6.13 -3.12
C GLU A 183 -10.36 7.54 -3.72
N VAL A 184 -9.71 8.56 -3.14
CA VAL A 184 -9.70 9.94 -3.70
C VAL A 184 -9.20 9.94 -5.14
N ARG A 185 -8.07 9.25 -5.40
CA ARG A 185 -7.55 9.05 -6.76
C ARG A 185 -8.55 8.38 -7.69
N THR A 186 -9.27 7.37 -7.21
CA THR A 186 -10.26 6.64 -8.01
C THR A 186 -11.44 7.53 -8.39
N THR A 187 -11.93 8.34 -7.44
CA THR A 187 -12.97 9.34 -7.69
C THR A 187 -12.51 10.42 -8.66
N ALA A 188 -11.30 10.95 -8.47
CA ALA A 188 -10.72 12.00 -9.31
C ALA A 188 -10.62 11.59 -10.80
N LYS A 189 -10.32 10.32 -11.09
CA LYS A 189 -10.29 9.79 -12.47
C LYS A 189 -11.62 9.92 -13.20
N GLY A 190 -12.75 10.04 -12.49
CA GLY A 190 -14.07 10.26 -13.08
C GLY A 190 -14.44 11.74 -13.29
N LEU A 191 -13.60 12.68 -12.85
CA LEU A 191 -13.82 14.12 -12.98
C LEU A 191 -13.25 14.67 -14.29
N SER A 192 -13.67 15.89 -14.67
CA SER A 192 -13.25 16.53 -15.92
C SER A 192 -11.75 16.85 -16.00
N ASN A 193 -11.13 17.16 -14.86
CA ASN A 193 -9.68 17.38 -14.72
C ASN A 193 -8.88 16.10 -14.45
N GLY A 194 -9.56 14.96 -14.26
CA GLY A 194 -8.95 13.66 -13.96
C GLY A 194 -8.14 13.66 -12.66
N PHE A 195 -7.30 12.63 -12.48
CA PHE A 195 -6.29 12.62 -11.42
C PHE A 195 -5.01 13.31 -11.92
N SER A 196 -4.89 14.61 -11.63
CA SER A 196 -3.83 15.49 -12.14
C SER A 196 -3.36 16.49 -11.08
N PHE A 197 -2.30 17.26 -11.37
CA PHE A 197 -1.86 18.35 -10.50
C PHE A 197 -2.95 19.41 -10.32
N ASP A 198 -3.65 19.77 -11.40
CA ASP A 198 -4.76 20.73 -11.36
C ASP A 198 -5.90 20.24 -10.44
N PHE A 199 -6.14 18.92 -10.38
CA PHE A 199 -7.05 18.34 -9.39
C PHE A 199 -6.52 18.49 -7.97
N VAL A 200 -5.26 18.13 -7.72
CA VAL A 200 -4.67 18.21 -6.37
C VAL A 200 -4.73 19.63 -5.80
N ASP A 201 -4.53 20.65 -6.64
CA ASP A 201 -4.58 22.06 -6.26
C ASP A 201 -6.02 22.61 -6.15
N SER A 202 -7.03 21.81 -6.49
CA SER A 202 -8.42 22.26 -6.55
C SER A 202 -9.13 22.23 -5.19
N GLU A 203 -10.21 23.00 -5.10
CA GLU A 203 -11.09 23.01 -3.93
C GLU A 203 -11.80 21.67 -3.75
N GLU A 204 -12.13 20.99 -4.84
CA GLU A 204 -12.71 19.64 -4.82
C GLU A 204 -11.77 18.64 -4.15
N ALA A 205 -10.46 18.67 -4.45
CA ALA A 205 -9.50 17.82 -3.74
C ALA A 205 -9.44 18.16 -2.25
N ARG A 206 -9.42 19.45 -1.89
CA ARG A 206 -9.44 19.88 -0.47
C ARG A 206 -10.62 19.27 0.28
N VAL A 207 -11.84 19.39 -0.26
CA VAL A 207 -13.07 18.84 0.34
C VAL A 207 -12.99 17.31 0.48
N MET A 208 -12.47 16.60 -0.53
CA MET A 208 -12.30 15.15 -0.45
C MET A 208 -11.29 14.74 0.63
N LEU A 209 -10.18 15.46 0.76
CA LEU A 209 -9.17 15.19 1.77
C LEU A 209 -9.68 15.49 3.19
N GLU A 210 -10.44 16.57 3.36
CA GLU A 210 -11.12 16.87 4.63
C GLU A 210 -12.10 15.76 5.02
N ALA A 211 -12.85 15.22 4.07
CA ALA A 211 -13.75 14.09 4.32
C ALA A 211 -12.99 12.84 4.78
N VAL A 212 -11.86 12.51 4.17
CA VAL A 212 -10.99 11.40 4.60
C VAL A 212 -10.49 11.60 6.03
N ILE A 213 -10.05 12.81 6.39
CA ILE A 213 -9.60 13.14 7.74
C ILE A 213 -10.74 13.02 8.75
N GLN A 214 -11.94 13.52 8.41
CA GLN A 214 -13.11 13.49 9.30
C GLN A 214 -13.70 12.08 9.49
N GLU A 215 -13.56 11.18 8.51
CA GLU A 215 -14.03 9.80 8.61
C GLU A 215 -13.21 8.99 9.63
N SER A 216 -11.92 9.31 9.80
CA SER A 216 -11.01 8.57 10.69
C SER A 216 -9.98 9.51 11.33
N PRO A 217 -10.41 10.45 12.19
CA PRO A 217 -9.54 11.50 12.71
C PRO A 217 -8.40 10.96 13.59
N ASP A 218 -8.62 9.81 14.23
CA ASP A 218 -7.62 9.16 15.08
C ASP A 218 -6.59 8.31 14.31
N MET A 219 -6.80 8.14 13.00
CA MET A 219 -5.91 7.42 12.06
C MET A 219 -5.38 8.32 10.93
N ALA A 220 -5.57 9.64 11.03
CA ALA A 220 -5.26 10.56 9.94
C ALA A 220 -3.76 10.56 9.60
N ASP A 221 -2.89 10.54 10.61
CA ASP A 221 -1.44 10.48 10.37
C ASP A 221 -1.03 9.16 9.69
N GLU A 222 -1.61 8.04 10.10
CA GLU A 222 -1.37 6.72 9.53
C GLU A 222 -1.81 6.64 8.07
N ILE A 223 -3.00 7.16 7.74
CA ILE A 223 -3.52 7.18 6.37
C ILE A 223 -2.55 7.90 5.43
N GLY A 224 -2.12 9.11 5.82
CA GLY A 224 -1.18 9.89 5.02
C GLY A 224 0.20 9.24 4.94
N ALA A 225 0.72 8.76 6.07
CA ALA A 225 2.07 8.19 6.15
C ALA A 225 2.19 6.90 5.33
N PHE A 226 1.19 6.02 5.48
CA PHE A 226 1.17 4.74 4.80
C PHE A 226 0.99 4.92 3.29
N PHE A 227 0.10 5.81 2.87
CA PHE A 227 -0.10 6.13 1.44
C PHE A 227 1.21 6.55 0.75
N VAL A 228 2.04 7.34 1.43
CA VAL A 228 3.31 7.81 0.87
C VAL A 228 4.27 6.65 0.61
N VAL A 229 4.48 5.80 1.60
CA VAL A 229 5.41 4.67 1.46
C VAL A 229 4.87 3.60 0.52
N ASP A 230 3.56 3.37 0.51
CA ASP A 230 2.87 2.48 -0.44
C ASP A 230 3.09 2.95 -1.87
N SER A 231 2.81 4.22 -2.15
CA SER A 231 3.01 4.81 -3.48
C SER A 231 4.46 4.76 -3.94
N LEU A 232 5.40 5.14 -3.08
CA LEU A 232 6.84 5.09 -3.38
C LEU A 232 7.36 3.66 -3.61
N ALA A 233 6.66 2.63 -3.12
CA ALA A 233 7.02 1.23 -3.27
C ALA A 233 6.44 0.55 -4.52
N LYS A 234 5.60 1.23 -5.31
CA LYS A 234 4.96 0.65 -6.51
C LYS A 234 5.92 0.44 -7.69
N THR A 235 7.00 1.21 -7.75
CA THR A 235 7.98 1.14 -8.83
C THR A 235 9.39 1.51 -8.37
N SER A 236 10.40 0.94 -9.02
CA SER A 236 11.79 1.37 -8.90
C SER A 236 12.07 2.73 -9.54
N VAL A 237 11.14 3.29 -10.32
CA VAL A 237 11.31 4.58 -11.03
C VAL A 237 10.95 5.76 -10.11
N SER A 238 11.77 6.00 -9.09
CA SER A 238 11.54 7.10 -8.14
C SER A 238 11.76 8.50 -8.74
N THR A 239 12.39 8.61 -9.92
CA THR A 239 12.64 9.90 -10.58
C THR A 239 11.36 10.67 -10.88
N ALA A 240 10.25 9.97 -11.12
CA ALA A 240 8.96 10.61 -11.41
C ALA A 240 8.37 11.33 -10.19
N ALA A 241 8.65 10.84 -8.98
CA ALA A 241 8.12 11.40 -7.72
C ALA A 241 8.55 12.86 -7.47
N TRP A 242 9.58 13.35 -8.18
CA TRP A 242 10.11 14.70 -8.04
C TRP A 242 9.42 15.74 -8.92
N ALA A 243 8.61 15.33 -9.90
CA ALA A 243 7.90 16.27 -10.74
C ALA A 243 6.84 17.04 -9.95
N LYS A 244 6.81 18.35 -10.14
CA LYS A 244 5.85 19.26 -9.48
C LYS A 244 4.78 19.78 -10.41
N SER A 245 4.83 19.39 -11.69
CA SER A 245 3.86 19.78 -12.70
C SER A 245 3.79 18.76 -13.82
N THR A 246 2.71 18.82 -14.59
CA THR A 246 2.55 18.02 -15.82
C THR A 246 3.70 18.24 -16.80
N LYS A 247 4.19 19.48 -16.90
CA LYS A 247 5.32 19.82 -17.79
C LYS A 247 6.61 19.12 -17.37
N GLU A 248 6.99 19.21 -16.09
CA GLU A 248 8.18 18.54 -15.57
C GLU A 248 8.07 17.01 -15.73
N LEU A 249 6.88 16.46 -15.53
CA LEU A 249 6.64 15.03 -15.70
C LEU A 249 6.84 14.57 -17.17
N GLU A 250 6.37 15.35 -18.14
CA GLU A 250 6.62 15.08 -19.56
C GLU A 250 8.10 15.24 -19.93
N GLU A 251 8.85 16.16 -19.30
CA GLU A 251 10.30 16.28 -19.49
C GLU A 251 11.07 15.06 -18.93
N LEU A 252 10.55 14.40 -17.90
CA LEU A 252 11.13 13.18 -17.33
C LEU A 252 10.81 11.91 -18.11
N LYS A 253 9.81 11.93 -19.00
CA LYS A 253 9.35 10.78 -19.78
C LYS A 253 10.47 10.01 -20.49
N PRO A 254 11.44 10.64 -21.19
CA PRO A 254 12.52 9.89 -21.82
C PRO A 254 13.38 9.12 -20.82
N ARG A 255 13.60 9.68 -19.62
CA ARG A 255 14.38 9.03 -18.54
C ARG A 255 13.63 7.86 -17.93
N ILE A 256 12.32 8.03 -17.69
CA ILE A 256 11.43 6.97 -17.21
C ILE A 256 11.40 5.81 -18.22
N LEU A 257 11.17 6.10 -19.50
CA LEU A 257 11.15 5.07 -20.55
C LEU A 257 12.51 4.39 -20.72
N GLY A 258 13.61 5.13 -20.60
CA GLY A 258 14.97 4.59 -20.56
C GLY A 258 15.14 3.59 -19.43
N HIS A 259 14.78 3.96 -18.20
CA HIS A 259 14.86 3.06 -17.04
C HIS A 259 14.01 1.80 -17.22
N LEU A 260 12.78 1.93 -17.71
CA LEU A 260 11.92 0.77 -17.98
C LEU A 260 12.58 -0.20 -18.97
N ARG A 261 13.15 0.32 -20.06
CA ARG A 261 13.86 -0.49 -21.06
C ARG A 261 15.10 -1.14 -20.47
N ASP A 262 15.93 -0.37 -19.78
CA ASP A 262 17.24 -0.82 -19.26
C ASP A 262 17.08 -1.89 -18.17
N ASN A 263 15.92 -1.93 -17.49
CA ASN A 263 15.57 -2.94 -16.49
C ASN A 263 14.59 -4.01 -17.00
N ASN A 264 14.30 -4.04 -18.32
CA ASN A 264 13.38 -4.98 -18.94
C ASN A 264 11.98 -5.00 -18.28
N LEU A 265 11.49 -3.82 -17.91
CA LEU A 265 10.18 -3.62 -17.30
C LEU A 265 9.12 -3.33 -18.36
N SER A 266 7.88 -3.76 -18.10
CA SER A 266 6.77 -3.53 -19.03
C SER A 266 6.46 -2.04 -19.16
N VAL A 267 6.34 -1.55 -20.40
CA VAL A 267 5.84 -0.18 -20.67
C VAL A 267 4.42 0.02 -20.14
N GLU A 268 3.66 -1.05 -19.91
CA GLU A 268 2.32 -0.96 -19.30
C GLU A 268 2.33 -0.37 -17.88
N ILE A 269 3.45 -0.41 -17.16
CA ILE A 269 3.58 0.20 -15.82
C ILE A 269 3.86 1.71 -15.88
N TYR A 270 4.23 2.22 -17.06
CA TYR A 270 4.61 3.62 -17.29
C TYR A 270 3.52 4.58 -16.80
N THR A 271 2.30 4.44 -17.31
CA THR A 271 1.22 5.38 -16.98
C THR A 271 0.64 5.18 -15.57
N PRO A 272 0.35 3.95 -15.10
CA PRO A 272 -0.41 3.78 -13.86
C PRO A 272 0.44 3.80 -12.59
N ALA A 273 1.74 3.49 -12.68
CA ALA A 273 2.67 3.49 -11.54
C ALA A 273 3.70 4.62 -11.62
N ALA A 274 4.42 4.77 -12.74
CA ALA A 274 5.50 5.76 -12.81
C ALA A 274 4.97 7.19 -12.96
N MET A 275 4.02 7.43 -13.86
CA MET A 275 3.48 8.77 -14.10
C MET A 275 2.54 9.25 -12.99
N SER A 276 1.80 8.35 -12.35
CA SER A 276 0.89 8.71 -11.27
C SER A 276 1.64 9.09 -9.99
N LEU A 277 2.85 8.57 -9.77
CA LEU A 277 3.63 8.76 -8.55
C LEU A 277 3.84 10.24 -8.19
N ALA A 278 4.09 11.11 -9.18
CA ALA A 278 4.26 12.54 -8.94
C ALA A 278 2.98 13.18 -8.39
N VAL A 279 1.83 12.85 -8.98
CA VAL A 279 0.52 13.32 -8.56
C VAL A 279 0.12 12.72 -7.22
N GLU A 280 0.51 11.46 -6.94
CA GLU A 280 0.32 10.82 -5.63
C GLU A 280 1.13 11.52 -4.54
N MET A 281 2.39 11.91 -4.80
CA MET A 281 3.18 12.69 -3.84
C MET A 281 2.62 14.09 -3.64
N ALA A 282 2.09 14.72 -4.69
CA ALA A 282 1.39 16.00 -4.58
C ALA A 282 0.11 15.85 -3.72
N LEU A 283 -0.69 14.81 -3.95
CA LEU A 283 -1.88 14.50 -3.16
C LEU A 283 -1.53 14.27 -1.69
N ALA A 284 -0.47 13.50 -1.40
CA ALA A 284 -0.01 13.24 -0.05
C ALA A 284 0.46 14.52 0.66
N ARG A 285 1.20 15.38 -0.04
CA ARG A 285 1.59 16.69 0.46
C ARG A 285 0.34 17.53 0.80
N ARG A 286 -0.61 17.60 -0.13
CA ARG A 286 -1.86 18.34 0.07
C ARG A 286 -2.67 17.80 1.25
N TYR A 287 -2.72 16.48 1.41
CA TYR A 287 -3.35 15.84 2.57
C TYR A 287 -2.74 16.33 3.89
N PHE A 288 -1.41 16.33 4.01
CA PHE A 288 -0.75 16.82 5.22
C PHE A 288 -0.88 18.33 5.41
N GLU A 289 -0.96 19.12 4.34
CA GLU A 289 -1.28 20.55 4.44
C GLU A 289 -2.66 20.75 5.06
N VAL A 290 -3.69 20.10 4.52
CA VAL A 290 -5.06 20.15 5.03
C VAL A 290 -5.11 19.66 6.49
N LEU A 291 -4.46 18.53 6.80
CA LEU A 291 -4.40 17.97 8.15
C LEU A 291 -3.76 18.93 9.17
N ASN A 292 -2.74 19.69 8.75
CA ASN A 292 -2.07 20.67 9.58
C ASN A 292 -2.74 22.06 9.56
N GLY A 293 -3.88 22.21 8.88
CA GLY A 293 -4.60 23.49 8.76
C GLY A 293 -3.89 24.53 7.88
N LEU A 294 -3.03 24.09 6.96
CA LEU A 294 -2.39 24.94 5.95
C LEU A 294 -3.34 25.14 4.76
N LYS A 295 -3.27 26.33 4.16
CA LYS A 295 -4.09 26.70 2.99
C LYS A 295 -3.46 26.23 1.69
#